data_AF-A0A535H4X8-F1
#
_entry.id   AF-A0A535H4X8-F1
#
_cell.length_a   1.000
_cell.length_b   1.000
_cell.length_c   1.000
_cell.angle_alpha   90.00
_cell.angle_beta   90.00
_cell.angle_gamma   90.00
#
_symmetry.space_group_name_H-M   'P 1'
#
loop_
_entity.id
_entity.type
_entity.pdbx_description
1 polymer ?
#
loop_
_entity_poly.entity_id
_entity_poly.type
_entity_poly.pdbx_seq_one_letter_code
_entity_poly.pdbx_strand_id
1 'polypeptide(L)'
;MPRIPLVLLADVEEVQVGTPLADVLWQHAPILAHGGDMDANAMRERLERERADLAATVERIKERLAVPQRESGGDVALADQHPADVASETEARELDLARETMFEARLGLIDEALKRLQRGEYGRCIVCGREIPEARLDLVPETPYCVEDAEREQQSSPR
;
A
#
# COMPACT_ATOMS: atom_id res chain seq x y z
N MET A 1 -37.39 -4.69 67.00
CA MET A 1 -37.16 -4.98 65.56
C MET A 1 -36.55 -3.73 64.92
N PRO A 2 -35.25 -3.72 64.60
CA PRO A 2 -34.60 -2.55 63.99
C PRO A 2 -34.99 -2.44 62.51
N ARG A 3 -35.38 -1.24 62.09
CA ARG A 3 -35.70 -0.87 60.70
C ARG A 3 -34.39 -0.49 59.99
N ILE A 4 -33.99 -1.25 58.97
CA ILE A 4 -32.85 -0.92 58.10
C ILE A 4 -33.38 -0.10 56.91
N PRO A 5 -32.80 1.06 56.58
CA PRO A 5 -33.18 1.79 55.37
C PRO A 5 -32.60 1.12 54.13
N LEU A 6 -33.45 0.90 53.13
CA LEU A 6 -33.12 0.41 51.79
C LEU A 6 -32.40 1.55 51.04
N VAL A 7 -31.10 1.39 50.75
CA VAL A 7 -30.36 2.31 49.88
C VAL A 7 -30.73 1.98 48.43
N LEU A 8 -31.48 2.88 47.77
CA LEU A 8 -31.64 2.88 46.32
C LEU A 8 -30.30 3.26 45.69
N LEU A 9 -29.68 2.32 44.99
CA LEU A 9 -28.55 2.59 44.09
C LEU A 9 -29.10 3.10 42.76
N ALA A 10 -28.41 4.10 42.23
CA ALA A 10 -28.78 4.96 41.13
C ALA A 10 -29.02 4.22 39.81
N ASP A 11 -30.01 4.71 39.07
CA ASP A 11 -30.23 4.44 37.66
C ASP A 11 -28.99 4.83 36.84
N VAL A 12 -28.36 3.82 36.24
CA VAL A 12 -27.36 3.96 35.17
C VAL A 12 -28.14 3.94 33.86
N GLU A 13 -28.46 5.12 33.33
CA GLU A 13 -28.95 5.26 31.95
C GLU A 13 -27.78 5.52 31.00
N GLU A 14 -27.83 4.82 29.86
CA GLU A 14 -27.01 4.96 28.64
C GLU A 14 -25.66 4.22 28.57
N VAL A 15 -25.79 2.93 28.22
CA VAL A 15 -24.76 2.16 27.50
C VAL A 15 -24.76 2.59 26.03
N GLN A 16 -23.75 3.34 25.60
CA GLN A 16 -23.44 3.55 24.18
C GLN A 16 -22.53 2.41 23.71
N VAL A 17 -23.10 1.48 22.95
CA VAL A 17 -22.37 0.37 22.33
C VAL A 17 -21.77 0.84 21.00
N GLY A 18 -20.46 0.66 20.85
CA GLY A 18 -19.88 0.30 19.55
C GLY A 18 -18.92 1.31 18.92
N THR A 19 -17.74 1.51 19.50
CA THR A 19 -16.54 1.61 18.66
C THR A 19 -16.37 0.25 17.96
N PRO A 20 -16.14 0.18 16.64
CA PRO A 20 -15.99 -1.09 15.95
C PRO A 20 -14.88 -1.89 16.66
N LEU A 21 -15.13 -3.18 16.88
CA LEU A 21 -14.27 -4.05 17.69
C LEU A 21 -12.79 -4.02 17.27
N ALA A 22 -12.52 -3.58 16.04
CA ALA A 22 -11.19 -3.32 15.51
C ALA A 22 -10.42 -2.25 16.32
N ASP A 23 -11.04 -1.14 16.75
CA ASP A 23 -10.33 -0.04 17.43
C ASP A 23 -9.95 -0.36 18.89
N VAL A 24 -10.77 -1.16 19.56
CA VAL A 24 -10.53 -1.54 20.97
C VAL A 24 -9.46 -2.63 21.08
N LEU A 25 -9.32 -3.48 20.06
CA LEU A 25 -8.30 -4.53 20.04
C LEU A 25 -6.86 -3.98 19.91
N TRP A 26 -6.69 -2.71 19.50
CA TRP A 26 -5.37 -2.06 19.46
C TRP A 26 -4.88 -1.51 20.82
N GLN A 27 -5.76 -1.27 21.80
CA GLN A 27 -5.37 -0.62 23.06
C GLN A 27 -4.80 -1.57 24.13
N HIS A 28 -4.97 -2.89 24.00
CA HIS A 28 -4.58 -3.84 25.07
C HIS A 28 -3.95 -5.17 24.60
N ALA A 29 -3.21 -5.19 23.49
CA ALA A 29 -2.40 -6.36 23.14
C ALA A 29 -1.02 -6.30 23.84
N PRO A 30 -0.66 -7.19 24.78
CA PRO A 30 0.70 -7.32 25.25
C PRO A 30 1.41 -8.36 24.38
N ILE A 31 2.06 -7.91 23.31
CA ILE A 31 3.03 -8.74 22.58
C ILE A 31 4.29 -7.91 22.39
N LEU A 32 5.19 -8.02 23.36
CA LEU A 32 6.63 -7.74 23.29
C LEU A 32 7.07 -6.70 22.25
N ALA A 33 6.91 -5.43 22.62
CA ALA A 33 7.52 -4.30 21.98
C ALA A 33 9.05 -4.37 22.07
N HIS A 34 9.71 -4.55 20.92
CA HIS A 34 11.16 -4.38 20.78
C HIS A 34 11.54 -3.65 19.48
N GLY A 35 10.85 -2.57 19.09
CA GLY A 35 11.43 -1.71 18.05
C GLY A 35 10.52 -0.61 17.51
N GLY A 36 10.58 0.57 18.13
CA GLY A 36 10.13 1.84 17.57
C GLY A 36 8.61 2.03 17.51
N ASP A 37 8.10 3.09 18.12
CA ASP A 37 6.68 3.43 18.15
C ASP A 37 6.24 3.99 16.78
N MET A 38 6.31 3.17 15.74
CA MET A 38 5.80 3.52 14.43
C MET A 38 4.27 3.51 14.49
N ASP A 39 3.66 4.66 14.24
CA ASP A 39 2.20 4.78 14.22
C ASP A 39 1.63 3.98 13.04
N ALA A 40 1.16 2.76 13.33
CA ALA A 40 0.58 1.85 12.37
C ALA A 40 -0.65 2.45 11.66
N ASN A 41 -1.38 3.36 12.31
CA ASN A 41 -2.50 4.05 11.67
C ASN A 41 -2.01 5.12 10.68
N ALA A 42 -1.04 5.95 11.09
CA ALA A 42 -0.43 6.92 10.18
C ALA A 42 0.21 6.25 8.95
N MET A 43 0.84 5.09 9.16
CA MET A 43 1.44 4.31 8.06
C MET A 43 0.37 3.70 7.15
N ARG A 44 -0.74 3.19 7.70
CA ARG A 44 -1.89 2.71 6.93
C ARG A 44 -2.44 3.82 6.03
N GLU A 45 -2.72 4.98 6.60
CA GLU A 45 -3.24 6.12 5.83
C GLU A 45 -2.28 6.56 4.73
N ARG A 46 -0.96 6.55 5.00
CA ARG A 46 0.05 6.83 3.98
C ARG A 46 -0.02 5.83 2.83
N LEU A 47 -0.01 4.52 3.13
CA LEU A 47 -0.08 3.46 2.12
C LEU A 47 -1.39 3.49 1.33
N GLU A 48 -2.52 3.81 1.96
CA GLU A 48 -3.81 3.95 1.27
C GLU A 48 -3.82 5.13 0.28
N ARG A 49 -3.23 6.28 0.66
CA ARG A 49 -3.04 7.41 -0.25
C ARG A 49 -2.13 7.05 -1.42
N GLU A 50 -0.96 6.47 -1.14
CA GLU A 50 -0.01 6.05 -2.17
C GLU A 50 -0.64 5.01 -3.13
N ARG A 51 -1.44 4.08 -2.60
CA ARG A 51 -2.20 3.11 -3.39
C ARG A 51 -3.18 3.79 -4.35
N ALA A 52 -3.96 4.76 -3.86
CA ALA A 52 -4.95 5.47 -4.67
C ALA A 52 -4.29 6.27 -5.80
N ASP A 53 -3.22 7.01 -5.49
CA ASP A 53 -2.46 7.79 -6.48
C ASP A 53 -1.81 6.92 -7.55
N LEU A 54 -1.22 5.79 -7.12
CA LEU A 54 -0.59 4.85 -8.03
C LEU A 54 -1.62 4.13 -8.91
N ALA A 55 -2.76 3.72 -8.36
CA ALA A 55 -3.86 3.11 -9.12
C ALA A 55 -4.37 4.07 -10.21
N ALA A 56 -4.62 5.34 -9.86
CA ALA A 56 -5.03 6.35 -10.84
C ALA A 56 -3.98 6.58 -11.93
N THR A 57 -2.69 6.44 -11.59
CA THR A 57 -1.60 6.53 -12.56
C THR A 57 -1.56 5.33 -13.50
N VAL A 58 -1.73 4.10 -12.99
CA VAL A 58 -1.82 2.88 -13.80
C VAL A 58 -2.98 2.95 -14.78
N GLU A 59 -4.17 3.36 -14.33
CA GLU A 59 -5.34 3.46 -15.21
C GLU A 59 -5.12 4.46 -16.36
N ARG A 60 -4.53 5.62 -16.08
CA ARG A 60 -4.18 6.60 -17.12
C ARG A 60 -3.11 6.09 -18.11
N ILE A 61 -2.22 5.20 -17.68
CA ILE A 61 -1.27 4.54 -18.59
C ILE A 61 -2.02 3.54 -19.47
N LYS A 62 -2.91 2.72 -18.88
CA LYS A 62 -3.77 1.77 -19.61
C LYS A 62 -4.65 2.44 -20.64
N GLU A 63 -5.27 3.57 -20.31
CA GLU A 63 -6.06 4.37 -21.25
C GLU A 63 -5.23 4.81 -22.46
N ARG A 64 -3.99 5.27 -22.25
CA ARG A 64 -3.09 5.66 -23.34
C ARG A 64 -2.64 4.47 -24.18
N LEU A 65 -2.40 3.32 -23.55
CA LEU A 65 -2.05 2.08 -24.26
C LEU A 65 -3.24 1.49 -25.03
N ALA A 66 -4.48 1.72 -24.59
CA ALA A 66 -5.69 1.25 -25.24
C ALA A 66 -5.95 1.94 -26.60
N VAL A 67 -5.42 3.15 -26.80
CA VAL A 67 -5.52 3.85 -28.09
C VAL A 67 -4.67 3.11 -29.14
N PRO A 68 -5.27 2.68 -30.27
CA PRO A 68 -4.51 2.07 -31.36
C PRO A 68 -3.52 3.06 -31.97
N GLN A 69 -2.29 2.60 -32.30
CA GLN A 69 -1.26 3.42 -32.96
C GLN A 69 -1.76 4.16 -34.22
N ARG A 70 -2.76 3.60 -34.91
CA ARG A 70 -3.36 4.18 -36.12
C ARG A 70 -4.26 5.39 -35.86
N GLU A 71 -4.78 5.55 -34.64
CA GLU A 71 -5.73 6.62 -34.28
C GLU A 71 -5.06 7.76 -33.51
N SER A 72 -3.84 7.55 -32.99
CA SER A 72 -3.07 8.62 -32.32
C SER A 72 -2.54 9.69 -33.29
N GLY A 73 -2.45 9.37 -34.58
CA GLY A 73 -2.18 10.31 -35.67
C GLY A 73 -3.46 10.67 -36.40
N GLY A 74 -4.26 11.59 -35.86
CA GLY A 74 -5.50 12.04 -36.51
C GLY A 74 -5.27 12.49 -37.95
N ASP A 75 -6.04 11.95 -38.89
CA ASP A 75 -6.18 12.34 -40.31
C ASP A 75 -4.88 12.57 -41.13
N VAL A 76 -3.71 12.19 -40.64
CA VAL A 76 -2.48 12.15 -41.43
C VAL A 76 -2.42 10.79 -42.11
N ALA A 77 -2.61 10.78 -43.43
CA ALA A 77 -2.45 9.59 -44.24
C ALA A 77 -1.14 8.89 -43.86
N LEU A 78 -1.17 7.56 -43.69
CA LEU A 78 0.00 6.70 -43.42
C LEU A 78 1.20 6.92 -44.36
N ALA A 79 1.02 7.67 -45.45
CA ALA A 79 2.05 8.06 -46.40
C ALA A 79 2.87 9.30 -45.98
N ASP A 80 2.42 10.10 -45.00
CA ASP A 80 3.04 11.37 -44.58
C ASP A 80 3.66 11.31 -43.16
N GLN A 81 3.67 10.12 -42.53
CA GLN A 81 4.37 9.92 -41.27
C GLN A 81 5.88 9.78 -41.54
N HIS A 82 6.69 10.68 -40.99
CA HIS A 82 8.13 10.52 -41.05
C HIS A 82 8.58 9.31 -40.22
N PRO A 83 9.54 8.50 -40.69
CA PRO A 83 10.00 7.30 -39.98
C PRO A 83 10.57 7.59 -38.58
N ALA A 84 11.06 8.81 -38.34
CA ALA A 84 11.51 9.26 -37.02
C ALA A 84 10.35 9.47 -36.02
N ASP A 85 9.18 9.90 -36.50
CA ASP A 85 8.00 10.13 -35.66
C ASP A 85 7.38 8.79 -35.23
N VAL A 86 7.29 7.83 -36.17
CA VAL A 86 6.84 6.45 -35.88
C VAL A 86 7.76 5.74 -34.89
N ALA A 87 9.08 5.95 -34.99
CA ALA A 87 10.04 5.41 -34.03
C ALA A 87 9.82 6.01 -32.63
N SER A 88 9.64 7.33 -32.55
CA SER A 88 9.43 8.04 -31.28
C SER A 88 8.12 7.63 -30.58
N GLU A 89 7.04 7.42 -31.34
CA GLU A 89 5.77 6.91 -30.81
C GLU A 89 5.88 5.46 -30.30
N THR A 90 6.66 4.63 -30.98
CA THR A 90 6.89 3.23 -30.57
C THR A 90 7.70 3.19 -29.27
N GLU A 91 8.78 3.98 -29.17
CA GLU A 91 9.59 4.10 -27.94
C GLU A 91 8.74 4.58 -26.75
N ALA A 92 7.90 5.59 -26.94
CA ALA A 92 7.02 6.09 -25.89
C ALA A 92 6.06 4.99 -25.38
N ARG A 93 5.51 4.17 -26.29
CA ARG A 93 4.62 3.06 -25.96
C ARG A 93 5.34 1.94 -25.20
N GLU A 94 6.57 1.61 -25.59
CA GLU A 94 7.39 0.62 -24.87
C GLU A 94 7.70 1.08 -23.43
N LEU A 95 8.04 2.36 -23.26
CA LEU A 95 8.25 2.95 -21.93
C LEU A 95 6.98 2.90 -21.07
N ASP A 96 5.81 3.11 -21.66
CA ASP A 96 4.54 3.04 -20.97
C ASP A 96 4.19 1.62 -20.52
N LEU A 97 4.45 0.59 -21.34
CA LEU A 97 4.29 -0.82 -20.96
C LEU A 97 5.22 -1.20 -19.80
N ALA A 98 6.48 -0.75 -19.83
CA ALA A 98 7.42 -0.98 -18.74
C ALA A 98 6.97 -0.29 -17.44
N ARG A 99 6.46 0.94 -17.52
CA ARG A 99 5.93 1.69 -16.37
C ARG A 99 4.68 1.04 -15.79
N GLU A 100 3.74 0.61 -16.64
CA GLU A 100 2.53 -0.11 -16.22
C GLU A 100 2.93 -1.33 -15.38
N THR A 101 3.78 -2.20 -15.94
CA THR A 101 4.24 -3.43 -15.28
C THR A 101 4.87 -3.14 -13.92
N MET A 102 5.75 -2.13 -13.86
CA MET A 102 6.45 -1.77 -12.63
C MET A 102 5.50 -1.18 -11.56
N PHE A 103 4.53 -0.36 -11.97
CA PHE A 103 3.55 0.22 -11.06
C PHE A 103 2.51 -0.78 -10.57
N GLU A 104 2.08 -1.72 -11.41
CA GLU A 104 1.22 -2.83 -10.97
C GLU A 104 1.93 -3.72 -9.94
N ALA A 105 3.20 -4.05 -10.16
CA ALA A 105 3.99 -4.80 -9.19
C ALA A 105 4.10 -4.06 -7.85
N ARG A 106 4.36 -2.75 -7.89
CA ARG A 106 4.40 -1.89 -6.69
C ARG A 106 3.05 -1.82 -5.99
N LEU A 107 1.94 -1.72 -6.74
CA LEU A 107 0.59 -1.73 -6.18
C LEU A 107 0.31 -3.03 -5.41
N GLY A 108 0.75 -4.17 -5.94
CA GLY A 108 0.68 -5.46 -5.25
C GLY A 108 1.48 -5.49 -3.94
N LEU A 109 2.65 -4.86 -3.89
CA LEU A 109 3.44 -4.73 -2.65
C LEU A 109 2.74 -3.87 -1.61
N ILE A 110 2.11 -2.76 -2.03
CA ILE A 110 1.32 -1.89 -1.15
C ILE A 110 0.10 -2.64 -0.60
N ASP A 111 -0.62 -3.39 -1.43
CA ASP A 111 -1.74 -4.23 -0.99
C ASP A 111 -1.31 -5.26 0.06
N GLU A 112 -0.15 -5.90 -0.13
CA GLU A 112 0.38 -6.84 0.86
C GLU A 112 0.88 -6.14 2.13
N ALA A 113 1.43 -4.92 2.02
CA ALA A 113 1.77 -4.11 3.18
C ALA A 113 0.54 -3.77 4.04
N LEU A 114 -0.56 -3.37 3.40
CA LEU A 114 -1.83 -3.11 4.07
C LEU A 114 -2.39 -4.37 4.76
N LYS A 115 -2.30 -5.54 4.13
CA LYS A 115 -2.68 -6.82 4.77
C LYS A 115 -1.79 -7.15 5.97
N ARG A 116 -0.48 -6.91 5.88
CA ARG A 116 0.45 -7.09 7.02
C ARG A 116 0.10 -6.14 8.18
N LEU A 117 -0.30 -4.90 7.88
CA LEU A 117 -0.80 -3.97 8.90
C LEU A 117 -2.09 -4.48 9.57
N GLN A 118 -3.00 -5.10 8.81
CA GLN A 118 -4.22 -5.69 9.37
C GLN A 118 -3.93 -6.91 10.27
N ARG A 119 -2.89 -7.69 9.95
CA ARG A 119 -2.47 -8.86 10.74
C ARG A 119 -1.56 -8.53 11.92
N GLY A 120 -1.07 -7.30 12.03
CA GLY A 120 -0.05 -6.91 13.03
C GLY A 120 1.34 -7.45 12.72
N GLU A 121 1.62 -7.79 11.46
CA GLU A 121 2.91 -8.34 10.99
C GLU A 121 3.76 -7.30 10.26
N TYR A 122 3.25 -6.08 10.10
CA TYR A 122 3.97 -5.00 9.44
C TYR A 122 5.25 -4.63 10.21
N GLY A 123 6.29 -4.24 9.48
CA GLY A 123 7.60 -3.99 10.06
C GLY A 123 8.45 -5.23 10.31
N ARG A 124 7.98 -6.43 9.94
CA ARG A 124 8.77 -7.67 10.00
C ARG A 124 9.14 -8.18 8.62
N CYS A 125 10.39 -8.60 8.45
CA CYS A 125 10.86 -9.21 7.22
C CYS A 125 10.23 -10.59 7.01
N ILE A 126 9.68 -10.85 5.82
CA ILE A 126 9.02 -12.12 5.51
C ILE A 126 9.99 -13.30 5.32
N VAL A 127 11.29 -13.03 5.12
CA VAL A 127 12.32 -14.06 4.88
C VAL A 127 12.99 -14.48 6.18
N CYS A 128 13.57 -13.53 6.90
CA CYS A 128 14.32 -13.82 8.13
C CYS A 128 13.55 -13.58 9.43
N GLY A 129 12.37 -12.96 9.37
CA GLY A 129 11.55 -12.65 10.56
C GLY A 129 12.09 -11.53 11.45
N ARG A 130 13.21 -10.89 11.09
CA ARG A 130 13.77 -9.72 11.82
C ARG A 130 12.94 -8.47 11.55
N GLU A 131 13.04 -7.51 12.47
CA GLU A 131 12.43 -6.19 12.28
C GLU A 131 13.09 -5.43 11.14
N ILE A 132 12.26 -4.71 10.40
CA ILE A 132 12.67 -3.81 9.32
C ILE A 132 12.91 -2.45 9.95
N PRO A 133 14.09 -1.82 9.76
CA PRO A 133 14.39 -0.51 10.33
C PRO A 133 13.33 0.53 9.93
N GLU A 134 12.87 1.36 10.87
CA GLU A 134 11.89 2.41 10.61
C GLU A 134 12.34 3.35 9.50
N ALA A 135 13.61 3.79 9.52
CA ALA A 135 14.19 4.62 8.46
C ALA A 135 14.07 4.01 7.06
N ARG A 136 14.00 2.68 6.94
CA ARG A 136 13.74 2.00 5.68
C ARG A 136 12.26 2.05 5.31
N LEU A 137 11.36 1.87 6.27
CA LEU A 137 9.91 1.96 6.05
C LEU A 137 9.45 3.39 5.78
N ASP A 138 10.18 4.39 6.27
CA ASP A 138 9.97 5.79 5.91
C ASP A 138 10.27 6.04 4.43
N LEU A 139 11.31 5.40 3.90
CA LEU A 139 11.73 5.53 2.50
C LEU A 139 10.92 4.63 1.55
N VAL A 140 10.66 3.38 1.96
CA VAL A 140 10.00 2.34 1.16
C VAL A 140 8.99 1.60 2.06
N PRO A 141 7.80 2.18 2.31
CA PRO A 141 6.83 1.62 3.26
C PRO A 141 6.27 0.26 2.82
N GLU A 142 6.21 -0.01 1.52
CA GLU A 142 5.69 -1.27 0.98
C GLU A 142 6.65 -2.46 1.14
N THR A 143 7.92 -2.24 1.51
CA THR A 143 8.95 -3.30 1.53
C THR A 143 8.57 -4.49 2.44
N PRO A 144 8.64 -5.73 1.94
CA PRO A 144 8.51 -6.93 2.77
C PRO A 144 9.84 -7.44 3.34
N TYR A 145 10.95 -6.80 2.97
CA TYR A 145 12.30 -7.26 3.27
C TYR A 145 13.09 -6.27 4.14
N CYS A 146 13.94 -6.84 5.00
CA CYS A 146 15.05 -6.10 5.61
C CYS A 146 16.11 -5.77 4.53
N VAL A 147 17.07 -4.90 4.85
CA VAL A 147 18.12 -4.47 3.91
C VAL A 147 18.86 -5.67 3.32
N GLU A 148 19.29 -6.59 4.17
CA GLU A 148 20.10 -7.74 3.77
C GLU A 148 19.34 -8.73 2.86
N ASP A 149 18.06 -8.99 3.15
CA ASP A 149 17.23 -9.87 2.32
C ASP A 149 16.82 -9.20 1.01
N ALA A 150 16.62 -7.88 1.01
CA ALA A 150 16.34 -7.12 -0.20
C ALA A 150 17.53 -7.15 -1.17
N GLU A 151 18.75 -7.01 -0.66
CA GLU A 151 19.98 -7.11 -1.47
C GLU A 151 20.15 -8.50 -2.08
N ARG A 152 19.85 -9.57 -1.32
CA ARG A 152 19.87 -10.94 -1.84
C ARG A 152 18.88 -11.15 -2.97
N GLU A 153 17.64 -10.70 -2.79
CA GLU A 153 16.57 -10.85 -3.79
C GLU A 153 16.92 -10.13 -5.11
N GLN A 154 17.51 -8.93 -5.02
CA GLN A 154 17.97 -8.17 -6.19
C GLN A 154 19.10 -8.88 -6.95
N GLN A 155 19.94 -9.65 -6.27
CA GLN A 155 21.03 -10.39 -6.89
C GLN A 155 20.56 -11.71 -7.52
N SER A 156 19.49 -12.31 -6.99
CA SER A 156 18.92 -13.57 -7.51
C SER A 156 17.95 -13.38 -8.67
N SER A 157 17.37 -12.20 -8.83
CA SER A 157 16.51 -11.90 -9.98
C SER A 157 17.37 -11.80 -11.25
N PRO A 158 17.25 -12.71 -12.23
CA PRO A 158 18.00 -12.62 -13.47
C PRO A 158 17.57 -11.36 -14.22
N ARG A 159 18.55 -10.53 -14.57
CA ARG A 159 18.39 -9.36 -15.44
C ARG A 159 17.98 -9.75 -16.85
#